data_AF-A0A3D1I9Y4-F1
#
_entry.id   AF-A0A3D1I9Y4-F1
#
_cell.length_a   1.000
_cell.length_b   1.000
_cell.length_c   1.000
_cell.angle_alpha   90.00
_cell.angle_beta   90.00
_cell.angle_gamma   90.00
#
_symmetry.space_group_name_H-M   'P 1'
#
loop_
_entity.id
_entity.type
_entity.pdbx_description
1 polymer ?
#
loop_
_entity_poly.entity_id
_entity_poly.type
_entity_poly.pdbx_seq_one_letter_code
_entity_poly.pdbx_strand_id
1 'polypeptide(L)'
;MARKPTLSPTKISTYLACPSKYRWTYVDERGRWYIRSKSYFSFGTTLHKVLQRFHDSRDAGVQTVGQALAAYEESWIEAGFESP
;
A
#
# COMPACT_ATOMS: atom_id res chain seq x y z
N MET A 1 -16.65 24.47 -1.13
CA MET A 1 -16.11 24.05 -2.45
C MET A 1 -16.06 22.53 -2.52
N ALA A 2 -16.56 21.93 -3.59
CA ALA A 2 -16.41 20.48 -3.80
C ALA A 2 -14.92 20.14 -3.97
N ARG A 3 -14.43 19.15 -3.21
CA ARG A 3 -13.02 18.74 -3.25
C ARG A 3 -12.71 18.09 -4.61
N LYS A 4 -11.69 18.57 -5.33
CA LYS A 4 -11.26 17.95 -6.60
C LYS A 4 -10.93 16.47 -6.35
N PRO A 5 -11.45 15.54 -7.17
CA PRO A 5 -11.15 14.12 -7.00
C PRO A 5 -9.66 13.86 -7.26
N THR A 6 -9.02 13.07 -6.39
CA THR A 6 -7.67 12.58 -6.64
C THR A 6 -7.74 11.36 -7.55
N LEU A 7 -7.04 11.42 -8.68
CA LEU A 7 -6.96 10.33 -9.65
C LEU A 7 -5.76 9.44 -9.35
N SER A 8 -5.95 8.13 -9.49
CA SER A 8 -4.88 7.14 -9.51
C SER A 8 -5.24 6.04 -10.50
N PRO A 9 -4.26 5.28 -11.03
CA PRO A 9 -4.55 4.19 -11.96
C PRO A 9 -5.61 3.21 -11.42
N THR A 10 -5.52 2.84 -10.13
CA THR A 10 -6.48 1.96 -9.46
C THR A 10 -7.89 2.54 -9.36
N LYS A 11 -8.00 3.86 -9.12
CA LYS A 11 -9.30 4.54 -9.09
C LYS A 11 -9.96 4.58 -10.47
N ILE A 12 -9.17 4.86 -11.50
CA ILE A 12 -9.63 4.88 -12.89
C ILE A 12 -10.08 3.49 -13.31
N SER A 13 -9.26 2.46 -13.07
CA SER A 13 -9.62 1.08 -13.42
C SER A 13 -10.86 0.59 -12.68
N THR A 14 -11.03 0.98 -11.40
CA THR A 14 -12.24 0.65 -10.63
C THR A 14 -13.49 1.29 -11.24
N TYR A 15 -13.41 2.54 -11.68
CA TYR A 15 -14.54 3.21 -12.33
C TYR A 15 -14.89 2.57 -13.67
N LEU A 16 -13.88 2.32 -14.51
CA LEU A 16 -14.06 1.68 -15.81
C LEU A 16 -14.63 0.26 -15.67
N ALA A 17 -14.27 -0.46 -14.60
CA ALA A 17 -14.86 -1.77 -14.30
C ALA A 17 -16.32 -1.66 -13.82
N CYS A 18 -16.62 -0.74 -12.90
CA CYS A 18 -17.99 -0.50 -12.42
C CYS A 18 -18.11 0.86 -11.70
N PRO A 19 -18.90 1.82 -12.24
CA PRO A 19 -19.12 3.11 -11.59
C PRO A 19 -19.75 3.01 -10.20
N SER A 20 -20.66 2.05 -9.97
CA SER A 20 -21.27 1.83 -8.65
C SER A 20 -20.23 1.38 -7.62
N LYS A 21 -19.31 0.49 -7.99
CA LYS A 21 -18.20 0.06 -7.13
C LYS A 21 -17.30 1.23 -6.76
N TYR A 22 -16.97 2.09 -7.72
CA TYR A 22 -16.19 3.30 -7.49
C TYR A 22 -16.88 4.22 -6.48
N ARG A 23 -18.18 4.48 -6.65
CA ARG A 23 -18.96 5.31 -5.72
C ARG A 23 -18.87 4.77 -4.29
N TRP A 24 -19.18 3.49 -4.09
CA TRP A 24 -19.16 2.89 -2.76
C TRP A 24 -17.76 2.80 -2.15
N THR A 25 -16.71 2.72 -2.96
CA THR A 25 -15.32 2.57 -2.47
C THR A 25 -14.66 3.92 -2.15
N TYR A 26 -14.89 4.94 -2.97
CA TYR A 26 -14.12 6.20 -2.92
C TYR A 26 -14.93 7.47 -2.67
N VAL A 27 -16.25 7.44 -2.88
CA VAL A 27 -17.12 8.63 -2.76
C VAL A 27 -17.99 8.54 -1.52
N ASP A 28 -18.62 7.39 -1.28
CA ASP A 28 -19.48 7.17 -0.14
C ASP A 28 -18.65 6.96 1.14
N GLU A 29 -19.02 7.67 2.20
CA GLU A 29 -18.33 7.61 3.48
C GLU A 29 -18.42 6.25 4.15
N ARG A 30 -19.51 5.53 3.91
CA ARG A 30 -19.77 4.20 4.49
C ARG A 30 -18.80 3.15 3.95
N GLY A 31 -18.28 3.36 2.74
CA GLY A 31 -17.29 2.49 2.11
C GLY A 31 -16.04 2.27 2.96
N ARG A 32 -15.62 3.31 3.69
CA ARG A 32 -14.41 3.28 4.52
C ARG A 32 -14.44 2.17 5.57
N TRP A 33 -15.61 1.82 6.09
CA TRP A 33 -15.79 0.75 7.08
C TRP A 33 -15.56 -0.66 6.51
N TYR A 34 -15.69 -0.82 5.20
CA TYR A 34 -15.53 -2.10 4.52
C TYR A 34 -14.12 -2.31 3.95
N ILE A 35 -13.29 -1.26 3.91
CA ILE A 35 -11.89 -1.35 3.51
C ILE A 35 -11.09 -1.88 4.70
N ARG A 36 -10.66 -3.14 4.60
CA ARG A 36 -9.76 -3.77 5.57
C ARG A 36 -8.38 -3.95 4.96
N SER A 37 -7.35 -3.78 5.78
CA SER A 37 -6.00 -4.21 5.44
C SER A 37 -6.00 -5.70 5.10
N LYS A 38 -5.18 -6.06 4.10
CA LYS A 38 -4.99 -7.46 3.69
C LYS A 38 -3.52 -7.78 3.88
N SER A 39 -3.23 -8.93 4.46
CA SER A 39 -1.85 -9.41 4.69
C SER A 39 -0.97 -9.28 3.44
N TYR A 40 -1.47 -9.68 2.27
CA TYR A 40 -0.72 -9.59 1.01
C TYR A 40 -0.41 -8.14 0.57
N PHE A 41 -1.27 -7.16 0.89
CA PHE A 41 -0.96 -5.76 0.63
C PHE A 41 0.09 -5.23 1.60
N SER A 42 0.01 -5.61 2.87
CA SER A 42 0.98 -5.24 3.89
C SER A 42 2.36 -5.84 3.56
N PHE A 43 2.41 -7.13 3.25
CA PHE A 43 3.62 -7.82 2.80
C PHE A 43 4.24 -7.16 1.57
N GLY A 44 3.45 -6.92 0.52
CA GLY A 44 3.95 -6.23 -0.67
C GLY A 44 4.50 -4.85 -0.34
N THR A 45 3.82 -4.09 0.51
CA THR A 45 4.28 -2.77 0.95
C THR A 45 5.60 -2.85 1.71
N THR A 46 5.77 -3.83 2.60
CA THR A 46 7.05 -4.09 3.28
C THR A 46 8.16 -4.34 2.26
N LEU A 47 7.94 -5.21 1.28
CA LEU A 47 8.94 -5.49 0.24
C LEU A 47 9.29 -4.24 -0.58
N HIS A 48 8.30 -3.41 -0.93
CA HIS A 48 8.54 -2.15 -1.63
C HIS A 48 9.43 -1.19 -0.82
N LYS A 49 9.25 -1.12 0.51
CA LYS A 49 10.12 -0.32 1.39
C LYS A 49 11.55 -0.83 1.43
N VAL A 50 11.73 -2.15 1.52
CA VAL A 50 13.07 -2.78 1.48
C VAL A 50 13.77 -2.47 0.16
N LEU A 51 13.06 -2.63 -0.96
CA LEU A 51 13.60 -2.32 -2.29
C LEU A 51 13.89 -0.83 -2.46
N GLN A 52 13.06 0.05 -1.88
CA GLN A 52 13.33 1.47 -1.87
C GLN A 52 14.65 1.79 -1.17
N ARG A 53 14.91 1.19 0.00
CA ARG A 53 16.18 1.35 0.72
C ARG A 53 17.35 0.72 -0.03
N PHE A 54 17.12 -0.41 -0.69
CA PHE A 54 18.12 -1.05 -1.55
C PHE A 54 18.58 -0.15 -2.69
N HIS A 55 17.66 0.61 -3.29
CA HIS A 55 17.94 1.51 -4.42
C HIS A 55 18.19 2.97 -4.02
N ASP A 56 18.25 3.30 -2.73
CA ASP A 56 18.48 4.68 -2.30
C ASP A 56 19.94 5.08 -2.52
N SER A 57 20.19 5.81 -3.61
CA SER A 57 21.51 6.34 -4.00
C SER A 57 22.12 7.36 -3.01
N ARG A 58 21.34 7.86 -2.04
CA ARG A 58 21.82 8.82 -1.02
C ARG A 58 22.30 8.16 0.26
N ASP A 59 21.99 6.88 0.46
CA ASP A 59 22.58 6.02 1.48
C ASP A 59 23.60 5.10 0.80
N ALA A 60 24.43 4.37 1.55
CA ALA A 60 25.17 3.25 0.97
C ALA A 60 24.23 2.17 0.42
N GLY A 61 22.91 2.29 0.66
CA GLY A 61 21.89 1.33 0.28
C GLY A 61 22.03 0.03 1.09
N VAL A 62 21.18 -0.93 0.77
CA VAL A 62 21.32 -2.30 1.28
C VAL A 62 22.32 -3.05 0.41
N GLN A 63 23.46 -3.44 0.97
CA GLN A 63 24.55 -4.09 0.25
C GLN A 63 24.67 -5.59 0.53
N THR A 64 23.99 -6.07 1.58
CA THR A 64 24.07 -7.46 2.04
C THR A 64 22.69 -8.02 2.33
N VAL A 65 22.57 -9.35 2.30
CA VAL A 65 21.34 -10.05 2.70
C VAL A 65 20.95 -9.71 4.14
N GLY A 66 21.93 -9.61 5.06
CA GLY A 66 21.67 -9.24 6.45
C GLY A 66 21.04 -7.85 6.59
N GLN A 67 21.54 -6.87 5.83
CA GLN A 67 20.94 -5.53 5.78
C GLN A 67 19.54 -5.53 5.15
N ALA A 68 19.27 -6.41 4.18
CA ALA A 68 17.94 -6.56 3.60
C ALA A 68 16.94 -7.11 4.61
N LEU A 69 17.36 -8.11 5.41
CA LEU A 69 16.56 -8.66 6.49
C LEU A 69 16.30 -7.63 7.59
N ALA A 70 17.31 -6.87 8.01
CA ALA A 70 17.13 -5.78 8.97
C ALA A 70 16.13 -4.73 8.46
N ALA A 71 16.25 -4.31 7.19
CA ALA A 71 15.30 -3.38 6.59
C ALA A 71 13.88 -3.95 6.48
N TYR A 72 13.75 -5.26 6.28
CA TYR A 72 12.46 -5.96 6.26
C TYR A 72 11.81 -5.96 7.64
N GLU A 73 12.56 -6.32 8.69
CA GLU A 73 12.10 -6.33 10.07
C GLU A 73 11.68 -4.92 10.53
N GLU A 74 12.50 -3.90 10.24
CA GLU A 74 12.19 -2.49 10.55
C GLU A 74 10.94 -1.97 9.81
N SER A 75 10.66 -2.51 8.62
CA SER A 75 9.59 -2.04 7.75
C SER A 75 8.29 -2.84 7.88
N TRP A 76 8.28 -3.88 8.72
CA TRP A 76 7.18 -4.85 8.83
C TRP A 76 5.84 -4.18 9.13
N ILE A 77 4.77 -4.68 8.49
CA ILE A 77 3.41 -4.19 8.65
C ILE A 77 2.54 -5.39 9.01
N GLU A 78 2.15 -5.48 10.27
CA GLU A 78 1.29 -6.56 10.79
C GLU A 78 -0.17 -6.49 10.31
N ALA A 79 -0.58 -5.32 9.77
CA ALA A 79 -1.97 -5.06 9.44
C ALA A 79 -2.54 -6.11 8.45
N GLY A 80 -3.62 -6.78 8.85
CA GLY A 80 -4.31 -7.75 8.00
C GLY A 80 -3.74 -9.17 8.00
N PHE A 81 -2.70 -9.45 8.80
CA PHE A 81 -2.34 -10.82 9.21
C PHE A 81 -3.26 -11.31 10.33
N GLU A 82 -3.37 -12.63 10.48
CA GLU A 82 -4.23 -13.27 11.49
C GLU A 82 -3.65 -13.16 12.91
N SER A 83 -2.32 -13.20 13.00
CA SER A 83 -1.55 -12.95 14.22
C SER A 83 -0.49 -11.86 13.96
N PRO A 84 -0.07 -11.13 15.00
CA PRO A 84 1.13 -10.29 14.96
C PRO A 84 2.37 -11.09 14.52
#